data_AF-A0A2H0T7N5-F1
#
_entry.id   AF-A0A2H0T7N5-F1
#
_cell.length_a   1.000
_cell.length_b   1.000
_cell.length_c   1.000
_cell.angle_alpha   90.00
_cell.angle_beta   90.00
_cell.angle_gamma   90.00
#
_symmetry.space_group_name_H-M   'P 1'
#
loop_
_entity.id
_entity.type
_entity.pdbx_description
1 polymer ?
#
loop_
_entity_poly.entity_id
_entity_poly.type
_entity_poly.pdbx_seq_one_letter_code
_entity_poly.pdbx_strand_id
1 'polypeptide(L)'
;MTTFLKKLRQEQNISQEFLAKKIGVSRPTYVQIESGARKILVEEAQKLAQFFGLSLEDFISGKNVPMPKVELEKSKKPKEQKQEARISVPQEKVEKFKEVLLYILERIGARPNIGEAVVCKLMYFIDFDFYEKFEEQLIGAKYIKNHFGPTPVAFSEIVAQMDQDGDLMRVTKKYFQHDQKKYLPLRSADLSSFSA
;
A
#
# COMPACT_ATOMS: atom_id res chain seq x y z
N MET A 1 -16.08 17.34 5.77
CA MET A 1 -16.02 15.86 5.89
C MET A 1 -16.44 15.15 4.60
N THR A 2 -17.52 15.57 3.92
CA THR A 2 -18.06 14.97 2.68
C THR A 2 -17.06 14.91 1.51
N THR A 3 -16.30 15.98 1.28
CA THR A 3 -15.26 16.02 0.24
C THR A 3 -14.04 15.16 0.59
N PHE A 4 -13.76 14.99 1.87
CA PHE A 4 -12.58 14.27 2.37
C PHE A 4 -12.72 12.75 2.13
N LEU A 5 -13.85 12.16 2.53
CA LEU A 5 -14.07 10.73 2.34
C LEU A 5 -14.11 10.33 0.85
N LYS A 6 -14.73 11.17 0.01
CA LYS A 6 -14.73 11.00 -1.45
C LYS A 6 -13.31 11.08 -2.04
N LYS A 7 -12.53 12.08 -1.63
CA LYS A 7 -11.15 12.26 -2.08
C LYS A 7 -10.27 11.07 -1.69
N LEU A 8 -10.33 10.66 -0.43
CA LEU A 8 -9.58 9.53 0.11
C LEU A 8 -9.91 8.21 -0.60
N ARG A 9 -11.20 8.00 -0.92
CA ARG A 9 -11.65 6.87 -1.73
C ARG A 9 -11.08 6.91 -3.16
N GLN A 10 -11.07 8.09 -3.80
CA GLN A 10 -10.58 8.27 -5.16
C GLN A 10 -9.05 8.13 -5.26
N GLU A 11 -8.31 8.66 -4.30
CA GLU A 11 -6.84 8.54 -4.22
C GLU A 11 -6.39 7.07 -4.16
N GLN A 12 -7.20 6.22 -3.52
CA GLN A 12 -6.91 4.78 -3.41
C GLN A 12 -7.60 3.92 -4.48
N ASN A 13 -8.30 4.51 -5.46
CA ASN A 13 -9.07 3.82 -6.51
C ASN A 13 -10.09 2.80 -5.97
N ILE A 14 -10.80 3.15 -4.90
CA ILE A 14 -11.76 2.26 -4.23
C ILE A 14 -13.20 2.56 -4.65
N SER A 15 -14.03 1.53 -4.82
CA SER A 15 -15.45 1.70 -5.13
C SER A 15 -16.30 1.98 -3.88
N GLN A 16 -17.42 2.68 -4.07
CA GLN A 16 -18.39 2.93 -2.99
C GLN A 16 -18.98 1.64 -2.44
N GLU A 17 -19.21 0.66 -3.31
CA GLU A 17 -19.70 -0.67 -2.97
C GLU A 17 -18.77 -1.39 -2.00
N PHE A 18 -17.45 -1.30 -2.25
CA PHE A 18 -16.45 -1.94 -1.43
C PHE A 18 -16.42 -1.38 0.00
N LEU A 19 -16.43 -0.05 0.13
CA LEU A 19 -16.43 0.60 1.45
C LEU A 19 -17.73 0.38 2.21
N ALA A 20 -18.86 0.37 1.50
CA ALA A 20 -20.16 0.04 2.09
C ALA A 20 -20.14 -1.35 2.76
N LYS A 21 -19.67 -2.37 2.01
CA LYS A 21 -19.48 -3.73 2.55
C LYS A 21 -18.50 -3.76 3.71
N LYS A 22 -17.40 -3.01 3.62
CA LYS A 22 -16.35 -2.99 4.64
C LYS A 22 -16.84 -2.44 5.98
N ILE A 23 -17.73 -1.43 5.95
CA ILE A 23 -18.28 -0.84 7.18
C ILE A 23 -19.62 -1.47 7.63
N GLY A 24 -20.19 -2.35 6.80
CA GLY A 24 -21.42 -3.10 7.10
C GLY A 24 -22.71 -2.33 6.80
N VAL A 25 -22.69 -1.44 5.80
CA VAL A 25 -23.87 -0.67 5.37
C VAL A 25 -24.22 -0.96 3.92
N SER A 26 -25.45 -0.61 3.52
CA SER A 26 -25.85 -0.70 2.11
C SER A 26 -25.11 0.32 1.25
N ARG A 27 -24.89 0.03 -0.03
CA ARG A 27 -24.29 0.98 -0.98
C ARG A 27 -25.04 2.32 -1.02
N PRO A 28 -26.39 2.37 -1.09
CA PRO A 28 -27.13 3.64 -0.97
C PRO A 28 -26.82 4.40 0.32
N THR A 29 -26.73 3.70 1.45
CA THR A 29 -26.37 4.31 2.75
C THR A 29 -24.97 4.93 2.69
N TYR A 30 -24.00 4.22 2.11
CA TYR A 30 -22.65 4.74 1.93
C TYR A 30 -22.62 5.98 1.03
N VAL A 31 -23.37 5.98 -0.06
CA VAL A 31 -23.52 7.15 -0.95
C VAL A 31 -24.10 8.35 -0.19
N GLN A 32 -25.08 8.12 0.68
CA GLN A 32 -25.65 9.18 1.53
C GLN A 32 -24.63 9.69 2.57
N ILE A 33 -23.77 8.82 3.10
CA ILE A 33 -22.66 9.23 3.97
C ILE A 33 -21.64 10.09 3.21
N GLU A 34 -21.19 9.64 2.03
CA GLU A 34 -20.19 10.33 1.21
C GLU A 34 -20.71 11.69 0.69
N SER A 35 -21.99 11.76 0.33
CA SER A 35 -22.65 13.02 -0.10
C SER A 35 -23.05 13.93 1.06
N GLY A 36 -23.06 13.43 2.31
CA GLY A 36 -23.45 14.17 3.50
C GLY A 36 -24.94 14.24 3.77
N ALA A 37 -25.76 13.58 2.95
CA ALA A 37 -27.19 13.42 3.20
C ALA A 37 -27.48 12.64 4.50
N ARG A 38 -26.54 11.80 4.94
CA ARG A 38 -26.59 11.07 6.21
C ARG A 38 -25.33 11.33 7.03
N LYS A 39 -25.50 11.59 8.33
CA LYS A 39 -24.37 11.68 9.27
C LYS A 39 -23.73 10.30 9.46
N ILE A 40 -22.40 10.28 9.55
CA ILE A 40 -21.65 9.06 9.85
C ILE A 40 -21.77 8.72 11.34
N LEU A 41 -21.95 7.44 11.65
CA LEU A 41 -21.93 6.94 13.03
C LEU A 41 -20.48 6.74 13.50
N VAL A 42 -20.25 6.78 14.81
CA VAL A 42 -18.91 6.61 15.39
C VAL A 42 -18.30 5.26 15.00
N GLU A 43 -19.10 4.19 15.01
CA GLU A 43 -18.67 2.85 14.60
C GLU A 43 -18.27 2.79 13.11
N GLU A 44 -19.02 3.47 12.25
CA GLU A 44 -18.72 3.58 10.81
C GLU A 44 -17.41 4.36 10.61
N ALA A 45 -17.24 5.47 11.35
CA ALA A 45 -16.03 6.29 11.31
C ALA A 45 -14.79 5.53 11.79
N GLN A 46 -14.91 4.73 12.86
CA GLN A 46 -13.82 3.87 13.34
C GLN A 46 -13.40 2.84 12.29
N LYS A 47 -14.38 2.17 11.64
CA LYS A 47 -14.09 1.19 10.59
C LYS A 47 -13.41 1.85 9.38
N LEU A 48 -13.84 3.06 8.99
CA LEU A 48 -13.19 3.81 7.92
C LEU A 48 -11.79 4.27 8.31
N ALA A 49 -11.59 4.83 9.51
CA ALA A 49 -10.29 5.25 10.00
C ALA A 49 -9.29 4.09 10.01
N GLN A 50 -9.69 2.93 10.56
CA GLN A 50 -8.90 1.70 10.52
C GLN A 50 -8.61 1.21 9.10
N PHE A 51 -9.59 1.33 8.20
CA PHE A 51 -9.41 0.94 6.80
C PHE A 51 -8.38 1.82 6.09
N PHE A 52 -8.41 3.13 6.33
CA PHE A 52 -7.51 4.09 5.70
C PHE A 52 -6.17 4.28 6.43
N GLY A 53 -5.94 3.58 7.54
CA GLY A 53 -4.71 3.70 8.33
C GLY A 53 -4.58 5.04 9.06
N LEU A 54 -5.70 5.69 9.37
CA LEU A 54 -5.76 6.97 10.07
C LEU A 54 -6.20 6.75 11.52
N SER A 55 -5.79 7.66 12.43
CA SER A 55 -6.41 7.74 13.74
C SER A 55 -7.86 8.25 13.62
N LEU A 56 -8.72 7.93 14.59
CA LEU A 56 -10.10 8.40 14.59
C LEU A 56 -10.16 9.94 14.64
N GLU A 57 -9.25 10.56 15.38
CA GLU A 57 -9.14 12.03 15.50
C GLU A 57 -8.72 12.67 14.19
N ASP A 58 -7.76 12.09 13.47
CA ASP A 58 -7.34 12.57 12.14
C ASP A 58 -8.48 12.41 11.12
N PHE A 59 -9.20 11.29 11.18
CA PHE A 59 -10.33 11.03 10.30
C PHE A 59 -11.49 12.02 10.53
N ILE A 60 -11.84 12.31 11.79
CA ILE A 60 -12.92 13.23 12.16
C ILE A 60 -12.52 14.69 11.90
N SER A 61 -11.29 15.07 12.20
CA SER A 61 -10.82 16.44 11.99
C SER A 61 -10.73 16.84 10.52
N GLY A 62 -10.80 15.87 9.59
CA GLY A 62 -10.74 16.12 8.16
C GLY A 62 -9.42 16.78 7.74
N LYS A 63 -8.40 16.70 8.61
CA LYS A 63 -7.05 17.09 8.26
C LYS A 63 -6.60 16.11 7.17
N ASN A 64 -6.23 16.65 6.01
CA ASN A 64 -5.33 15.93 5.11
C ASN A 64 -4.04 15.70 5.91
N VAL A 65 -3.96 14.61 6.66
CA VAL A 65 -2.65 14.01 6.90
C VAL A 65 -2.24 13.56 5.49
N PRO A 66 -1.21 14.15 4.89
CA PRO A 66 -0.73 13.66 3.62
C PRO A 66 -0.45 12.17 3.81
N MET A 67 -1.02 11.30 2.97
CA MET A 67 -0.33 10.03 2.72
C MET A 67 1.13 10.41 2.42
N PRO A 68 2.12 9.78 3.07
CA PRO A 68 3.51 10.11 2.80
C PRO A 68 3.70 10.02 1.29
N LYS A 69 3.92 11.17 0.66
CA LYS A 69 4.15 11.26 -0.78
C LYS A 69 5.57 10.71 -0.98
N VAL A 70 5.69 9.48 -1.48
CA VAL A 70 7.00 8.86 -1.65
C VAL A 70 7.61 9.35 -2.95
N GLU A 71 8.22 10.54 -2.91
CA GLU A 71 9.01 10.99 -4.04
C GLU A 71 10.30 10.15 -4.13
N LEU A 72 10.36 9.28 -5.15
CA LEU A 72 11.59 8.59 -5.54
C LEU A 72 12.56 9.64 -6.08
N GLU A 73 13.53 10.05 -5.27
CA GLU A 73 14.46 11.11 -5.68
C GLU A 73 15.33 10.67 -6.86
N LYS A 74 15.14 11.33 -8.01
CA LYS A 74 16.18 11.43 -9.03
C LYS A 74 17.20 12.45 -8.54
N SER A 75 18.38 11.95 -8.19
CA SER A 75 19.54 12.68 -7.67
C SER A 75 19.67 14.16 -8.11
N LYS A 76 19.59 15.09 -7.13
CA LYS A 76 20.39 16.35 -7.04
C LYS A 76 20.24 17.04 -5.67
N LYS A 77 21.37 17.59 -5.19
CA LYS A 77 21.71 18.16 -3.86
C LYS A 77 20.69 19.13 -3.20
N PRO A 78 20.76 19.32 -1.86
CA PRO A 78 19.64 19.72 -1.00
C PRO A 78 19.39 21.23 -0.98
N LYS A 79 18.11 21.60 -0.96
CA LYS A 79 17.64 22.85 -0.37
C LYS A 79 16.59 22.54 0.67
N GLU A 80 16.90 22.94 1.90
CA GLU A 80 15.99 22.96 3.04
C GLU A 80 14.75 23.79 2.74
N GLN A 81 13.55 23.25 3.03
CA GLN A 81 12.43 24.03 3.56
C GLN A 81 11.23 23.13 3.98
N LYS A 82 10.90 23.27 5.27
CA LYS A 82 9.67 22.98 6.05
C LYS A 82 9.02 21.58 5.96
N GLN A 83 8.88 21.00 7.16
CA GLN A 83 8.45 19.66 7.52
C GLN A 83 7.05 19.28 7.00
N GLU A 84 7.04 18.56 5.88
CA GLU A 84 6.19 17.38 5.73
C GLU A 84 7.03 16.18 6.18
N ALA A 85 6.44 15.14 6.77
CA ALA A 85 7.15 13.90 7.11
C ALA A 85 7.53 13.15 5.81
N ARG A 86 8.51 13.67 5.07
CA ARG A 86 9.03 13.09 3.84
C ARG A 86 9.81 11.82 4.19
N ILE A 87 9.31 10.68 3.75
CA ILE A 87 10.04 9.42 3.87
C ILE A 87 10.96 9.34 2.64
N SER A 88 12.19 9.81 2.79
CA SER A 88 13.24 9.58 1.80
C SER A 88 13.65 8.10 1.87
N VAL A 89 13.45 7.36 0.78
CA VAL A 89 13.95 5.98 0.60
C VAL A 89 15.15 6.05 -0.35
N PRO A 90 16.34 5.57 0.04
CA PRO A 90 17.50 5.54 -0.85
C PRO A 90 17.22 4.75 -2.14
N GLN A 91 17.67 5.24 -3.30
CA GLN A 91 17.42 4.63 -4.62
C GLN A 91 17.90 3.17 -4.70
N GLU A 92 19.07 2.86 -4.13
CA GLU A 92 19.62 1.49 -4.12
C GLU A 92 18.68 0.48 -3.43
N LYS A 93 17.99 0.93 -2.37
CA LYS A 93 17.00 0.12 -1.65
C LYS A 93 15.73 -0.07 -2.47
N VAL A 94 15.38 0.89 -3.33
CA VAL A 94 14.23 0.78 -4.25
C VAL A 94 14.50 -0.27 -5.33
N GLU A 95 15.71 -0.31 -5.91
CA GLU A 95 16.02 -1.34 -6.91
C GLU A 95 16.05 -2.73 -6.28
N LYS A 96 16.69 -2.90 -5.11
CA LYS A 96 16.61 -4.18 -4.36
C LYS A 96 15.16 -4.57 -4.04
N PHE A 97 14.29 -3.61 -3.70
CA PHE A 97 12.88 -3.87 -3.49
C PHE A 97 12.22 -4.48 -4.72
N LYS A 98 12.43 -3.89 -5.90
CA LYS A 98 11.85 -4.36 -7.16
C LYS A 98 12.33 -5.77 -7.49
N GLU A 99 13.64 -6.03 -7.37
CA GLU A 99 14.20 -7.35 -7.69
C GLU A 99 13.71 -8.42 -6.70
N VAL A 100 13.65 -8.12 -5.40
CA VAL A 100 13.09 -9.07 -4.42
C VAL A 100 11.60 -9.33 -4.69
N LEU A 101 10.84 -8.29 -5.04
CA LEU A 101 9.43 -8.45 -5.40
C LEU A 101 9.27 -9.37 -6.62
N LEU A 102 10.02 -9.13 -7.70
CA LEU A 102 9.99 -10.00 -8.88
C LEU A 102 10.35 -11.44 -8.53
N TYR A 103 11.40 -11.65 -7.73
CA TYR A 103 11.81 -12.98 -7.32
C TYR A 103 10.71 -13.72 -6.57
N ILE A 104 10.01 -13.06 -5.63
CA ILE A 104 8.86 -13.65 -4.93
C ILE A 104 7.76 -14.00 -5.94
N LEU A 105 7.43 -13.08 -6.84
CA LEU A 105 6.35 -13.25 -7.81
C LEU A 105 6.63 -14.38 -8.81
N GLU A 106 7.87 -14.57 -9.25
CA GLU A 106 8.27 -15.70 -10.10
C GLU A 106 8.05 -17.04 -9.40
N ARG A 107 8.37 -17.12 -8.11
CA ARG A 107 8.31 -18.37 -7.36
C ARG A 107 6.88 -18.76 -6.96
N ILE A 108 6.05 -17.77 -6.62
CA ILE A 108 4.74 -18.04 -6.01
C ILE A 108 3.58 -17.13 -6.49
N GLY A 109 3.83 -16.07 -7.26
CA GLY A 109 2.83 -15.06 -7.62
C GLY A 109 1.62 -15.61 -8.38
N ALA A 110 1.82 -16.66 -9.19
CA ALA A 110 0.75 -17.32 -9.95
C ALA A 110 -0.19 -18.19 -9.08
N ARG A 111 0.20 -18.55 -7.85
CA ARG A 111 -0.60 -19.43 -6.99
C ARG A 111 -1.92 -18.75 -6.58
N PRO A 112 -3.05 -19.48 -6.53
CA PRO A 112 -4.37 -18.88 -6.32
C PRO A 112 -4.53 -18.15 -4.98
N ASN A 113 -3.86 -18.63 -3.93
CA ASN A 113 -3.90 -18.08 -2.58
C ASN A 113 -2.92 -16.91 -2.34
N ILE A 114 -2.14 -16.49 -3.34
CA ILE A 114 -1.14 -15.43 -3.21
C ILE A 114 -1.69 -14.12 -3.78
N GLY A 115 -2.03 -13.19 -2.90
CA GLY A 115 -2.43 -11.82 -3.26
C GLY A 115 -1.53 -10.77 -2.60
N GLU A 116 -1.80 -9.49 -2.87
CA GLU A 116 -1.04 -8.33 -2.37
C GLU A 116 -0.71 -8.43 -0.87
N ALA A 117 -1.69 -8.71 -0.01
CA ALA A 117 -1.46 -8.81 1.43
C ALA A 117 -0.47 -9.93 1.83
N VAL A 118 -0.42 -11.03 1.07
CA VAL A 118 0.53 -12.12 1.31
C VAL A 118 1.92 -11.69 0.86
N VAL A 119 2.03 -11.05 -0.32
CA VAL A 119 3.29 -10.51 -0.83
C VAL A 119 3.88 -9.49 0.15
N CYS A 120 3.10 -8.52 0.62
CA CYS A 120 3.54 -7.53 1.60
C CYS A 120 4.06 -8.17 2.90
N LYS A 121 3.37 -9.20 3.39
CA LYS A 121 3.81 -9.97 4.57
C LYS A 121 5.13 -10.70 4.32
N LEU A 122 5.30 -11.31 3.15
CA LEU A 122 6.55 -11.99 2.80
C LEU A 122 7.72 -11.02 2.70
N MET A 123 7.53 -9.84 2.10
CA MET A 123 8.57 -8.82 2.04
C MET A 123 9.02 -8.39 3.45
N TYR A 124 8.07 -8.20 4.36
CA TYR A 124 8.37 -7.92 5.76
C TYR A 124 9.21 -9.02 6.41
N PHE A 125 8.80 -10.29 6.28
CA PHE A 125 9.55 -11.41 6.85
C PHE A 125 10.95 -11.55 6.23
N ILE A 126 11.08 -11.38 4.92
CA ILE A 126 12.38 -11.44 4.25
C ILE A 126 13.34 -10.37 4.79
N ASP A 127 12.88 -9.13 4.92
CA ASP A 127 13.70 -8.02 5.41
C ASP A 127 14.07 -8.22 6.89
N PHE A 128 13.14 -8.75 7.71
CA PHE A 128 13.35 -8.99 9.14
C PHE A 128 14.22 -10.22 9.44
N ASP A 129 14.01 -11.34 8.73
CA ASP A 129 14.84 -12.55 8.86
C ASP A 129 16.28 -12.29 8.39
N PHE A 130 16.45 -11.44 7.38
CA PHE A 130 17.78 -11.00 6.94
C PHE A 130 18.43 -10.13 8.03
N TYR A 131 17.68 -9.19 8.61
CA TYR A 131 18.16 -8.37 9.72
C TYR A 131 18.52 -9.20 10.95
N GLU A 132 17.76 -10.23 11.29
CA GLU A 132 18.09 -11.12 12.41
C GLU A 132 19.45 -11.81 12.24
N LYS A 133 19.84 -12.13 11.00
CA LYS A 133 21.09 -12.84 10.70
C LYS A 133 22.30 -11.93 10.51
N PHE A 134 22.09 -10.77 9.90
CA PHE A 134 23.18 -9.91 9.42
C PHE A 134 23.20 -8.53 10.10
N GLU A 135 22.20 -8.21 10.93
CA GLU A 135 22.01 -6.89 11.55
C GLU A 135 21.89 -5.74 10.54
N GLU A 136 21.64 -6.06 9.27
CA GLU A 136 21.43 -5.13 8.17
C GLU A 136 20.06 -5.36 7.51
N GLN A 137 19.55 -4.35 6.81
CA GLN A 137 18.27 -4.47 6.10
C GLN A 137 18.51 -4.83 4.63
N LEU A 138 17.86 -5.88 4.14
CA LEU A 138 17.99 -6.31 2.74
C LEU A 138 17.36 -5.28 1.80
N ILE A 139 16.10 -4.93 2.06
CA ILE A 139 15.31 -3.99 1.27
C ILE A 139 15.23 -2.66 2.01
N GLY A 140 15.19 -2.70 3.34
CA GLY A 140 15.11 -1.51 4.19
C GLY A 140 13.84 -0.69 3.96
N ALA A 141 12.73 -1.39 3.71
CA ALA A 141 11.45 -0.74 3.56
C ALA A 141 10.91 -0.30 4.93
N LYS A 142 10.17 0.82 4.96
CA LYS A 142 9.36 1.18 6.13
C LYS A 142 8.02 0.49 6.03
N TYR A 143 7.54 -0.08 7.14
CA TYR A 143 6.29 -0.83 7.18
C TYR A 143 5.26 -0.16 8.09
N ILE A 144 4.00 -0.17 7.66
CA ILE A 144 2.85 0.28 8.46
C ILE A 144 2.08 -0.96 8.93
N LYS A 145 1.72 -0.98 10.22
CA LYS A 145 0.87 -2.03 10.80
C LYS A 145 -0.56 -1.90 10.28
N ASN A 146 -1.03 -2.86 9.50
CA ASN A 146 -2.43 -2.95 9.08
C ASN A 146 -3.11 -4.18 9.67
N HIS A 147 -4.45 -4.21 9.62
CA HIS A 147 -5.27 -5.29 10.17
C HIS A 147 -4.91 -6.69 9.62
N PHE A 148 -4.48 -6.78 8.35
CA PHE A 148 -4.17 -8.06 7.69
C PHE A 148 -2.66 -8.33 7.54
N GLY A 149 -1.81 -7.55 8.21
CA GLY A 149 -0.35 -7.65 8.16
C GLY A 149 0.34 -6.32 7.88
N PRO A 150 1.67 -6.26 8.02
CA PRO A 150 2.45 -5.08 7.65
C PRO A 150 2.41 -4.84 6.13
N THR A 151 2.36 -3.56 5.74
CA THR A 151 2.47 -3.14 4.34
C THR A 151 3.64 -2.18 4.20
N PRO A 152 4.56 -2.37 3.23
CA PRO A 152 5.58 -1.38 2.95
C PRO A 152 4.94 -0.06 2.51
N VAL A 153 5.39 1.06 3.09
CA VAL A 153 4.83 2.40 2.80
C VAL A 153 4.85 2.71 1.30
N ALA A 154 5.98 2.39 0.65
CA ALA A 154 6.21 2.69 -0.76
C ALA A 154 5.64 1.63 -1.74
N PHE A 155 4.96 0.58 -1.24
CA PHE A 155 4.56 -0.56 -2.08
C PHE A 155 3.70 -0.14 -3.28
N SER A 156 2.63 0.63 -3.03
CA SER A 156 1.70 1.05 -4.08
C SER A 156 2.37 1.87 -5.18
N GLU A 157 3.33 2.72 -4.80
CA GLU A 157 4.05 3.61 -5.71
C GLU A 157 5.10 2.84 -6.53
N ILE A 158 5.91 2.00 -5.89
CA ILE A 158 6.90 1.16 -6.57
C ILE A 158 6.24 0.22 -7.57
N VAL A 159 5.16 -0.47 -7.16
CA VAL A 159 4.44 -1.37 -8.07
C VAL A 159 3.79 -0.58 -9.23
N ALA A 160 3.39 0.68 -9.02
CA ALA A 160 2.82 1.48 -10.10
C ALA A 160 3.89 1.85 -11.13
N GLN A 161 5.09 2.17 -10.65
CA GLN A 161 6.25 2.39 -11.50
C GLN A 161 6.63 1.12 -12.27
N MET A 162 6.70 -0.03 -11.60
CA MET A 162 7.02 -1.32 -12.25
C MET A 162 5.99 -1.75 -13.31
N ASP A 163 4.70 -1.44 -13.10
CA ASP A 163 3.64 -1.69 -14.08
C ASP A 163 3.79 -0.78 -15.31
N GLN A 164 4.23 0.47 -15.11
CA GLN A 164 4.55 1.41 -16.19
C GLN A 164 5.81 1.02 -16.97
N ASP A 165 6.83 0.54 -16.25
CA ASP A 165 8.12 0.12 -16.82
C ASP A 165 8.02 -1.25 -17.51
N GLY A 166 6.91 -1.97 -17.34
CA GLY A 166 6.68 -3.28 -17.95
C GLY A 166 7.39 -4.43 -17.21
N ASP A 167 7.78 -4.22 -15.95
CA ASP A 167 8.44 -5.23 -15.12
C ASP A 167 7.44 -6.29 -14.62
N LEU A 168 6.21 -5.87 -14.35
CA LEU A 168 5.12 -6.72 -13.87
C LEU A 168 3.77 -6.25 -14.41
N MET A 169 2.77 -7.10 -14.25
CA MET A 169 1.38 -6.84 -14.58
C MET A 169 0.51 -6.95 -13.33
N ARG A 170 -0.40 -6.00 -13.14
CA ARG A 170 -1.46 -6.06 -12.12
C ARG A 170 -2.67 -6.84 -12.64
N VAL A 171 -3.15 -7.82 -11.87
CA VAL A 171 -4.36 -8.59 -12.18
C VAL A 171 -5.30 -8.59 -10.98
N THR A 172 -6.59 -8.31 -11.21
CA THR A 172 -7.62 -8.53 -10.19
C THR A 172 -8.41 -9.77 -10.55
N LYS A 173 -8.43 -10.77 -9.65
CA LYS A 173 -9.24 -11.98 -9.78
C LYS A 173 -10.15 -12.14 -8.57
N LYS A 174 -11.33 -12.73 -8.78
CA LYS A 174 -12.16 -13.17 -7.64
C LYS A 174 -11.51 -14.39 -7.00
N TYR A 175 -11.34 -14.32 -5.68
CA TYR A 175 -10.93 -15.45 -4.84
C TYR A 175 -11.99 -15.61 -3.75
N PHE A 176 -12.72 -16.73 -3.81
CA PHE A 176 -13.99 -16.89 -3.08
C PHE A 176 -14.96 -15.73 -3.35
N GLN A 177 -15.33 -14.97 -2.32
CA GLN A 177 -16.30 -13.87 -2.40
C GLN A 177 -15.63 -12.48 -2.49
N HIS A 178 -14.30 -12.43 -2.58
CA HIS A 178 -13.53 -11.19 -2.51
C HIS A 178 -12.67 -10.99 -3.76
N ASP A 179 -12.48 -9.73 -4.13
CA ASP A 179 -11.52 -9.35 -5.16
C ASP A 179 -10.10 -9.46 -4.58
N GLN A 180 -9.25 -10.22 -5.26
CA GLN A 180 -7.85 -10.40 -4.91
C GLN A 180 -6.99 -9.70 -5.96
N LYS A 181 -6.21 -8.71 -5.50
CA LYS A 181 -5.14 -8.10 -6.29
C LYS A 181 -3.94 -9.03 -6.33
N LYS A 182 -3.45 -9.29 -7.54
CA LYS A 182 -2.30 -10.14 -7.84
C LYS A 182 -1.34 -9.39 -8.75
N TYR A 183 -0.10 -9.85 -8.74
CA TYR A 183 0.96 -9.33 -9.59
C TYR A 183 1.62 -10.50 -10.30
N LEU A 184 1.84 -10.36 -11.60
CA LEU A 184 2.52 -11.35 -12.42
C LEU A 184 3.80 -10.71 -12.97
N PRO A 185 4.98 -11.34 -12.79
CA PRO A 185 6.21 -10.79 -13.32
C PRO A 185 6.22 -10.93 -14.84
N LEU A 186 6.68 -9.89 -15.54
CA LEU A 186 6.85 -9.88 -17.00
C LEU A 186 8.32 -10.03 -17.41
N ARG A 187 9.24 -9.87 -16.44
CA ARG A 187 10.65 -10.21 -16.56
C ARG A 187 11.13 -10.97 -15.33
N SER A 188 12.29 -11.58 -15.45
CA SER A 188 12.96 -12.22 -14.33
C SER A 188 13.68 -11.23 -13.42
N ALA A 189 13.79 -11.64 -12.15
CA ALA A 189 14.55 -10.88 -11.16
C ALA A 189 16.05 -10.93 -11.46
N ASP A 190 16.72 -9.79 -11.33
CA ASP A 190 18.18 -9.70 -11.38
C ASP A 190 18.76 -10.02 -10.00
N LEU A 191 19.31 -11.23 -9.89
CA LEU A 191 19.89 -11.75 -8.65
C LEU A 191 21.30 -11.21 -8.36
N SER A 192 21.91 -10.46 -9.28
CA SER A 192 23.26 -9.89 -9.07
C SER A 192 23.32 -8.96 -7.86
N SER A 193 22.17 -8.36 -7.50
CA SER A 193 22.00 -7.45 -6.37
C SER A 193 21.81 -8.15 -5.01
N PHE A 194 21.72 -9.49 -4.98
CA PHE A 194 21.44 -10.28 -3.77
C PHE A 194 22.69 -10.80 -3.06
N SER A 195 23.88 -10.29 -3.40
CA SER A 195 25.10 -10.60 -2.64
C SER A 195 25.02 -9.99 -1.24
N ALA A 196 25.28 -10.83 -0.23
CA ALA A 196 25.58 -10.41 1.13
C ALA A 196 26.95 -9.73 1.22
#